data_AF-A0A7D5RTY1-F1
#
_entry.id   AF-A0A7D5RTY1-F1
#
_cell.length_a   1.000
_cell.length_b   1.000
_cell.length_c   1.000
_cell.angle_alpha   90.00
_cell.angle_beta   90.00
_cell.angle_gamma   90.00
#
_symmetry.space_group_name_H-M   'P 1'
#
loop_
_entity.id
_entity.type
_entity.pdbx_description
1 polymer ?
#
loop_
_entity_poly.entity_id
_entity_poly.type
_entity_poly.pdbx_seq_one_letter_code
_entity_poly.pdbx_strand_id
1 'polypeptide(L)'
;MFYGTAGFQKCGAVFDYQGPAATIVLKMKNANQPYLAKGAGAYLAFQLMHMGWPLPDTLVPVPLTLAHQISRGYNQSLLLANQVGKILQRPVQNILKRKLEIHPQSPENNPFY
;
A
#
# COMPACT_ATOMS: atom_id res chain seq x y z
N MET A 1 11.00 24.92 -19.53
CA MET A 1 9.69 24.36 -19.17
C MET A 1 9.82 22.85 -19.30
N PHE A 2 10.07 22.13 -18.19
CA PHE A 2 10.26 20.68 -18.21
C PHE A 2 8.97 20.00 -17.76
N TYR A 3 8.19 19.48 -18.71
CA TYR A 3 7.20 18.44 -18.41
C TYR A 3 7.96 17.13 -18.23
N GLY A 4 8.53 16.94 -17.04
CA GLY A 4 9.10 15.65 -16.67
C GLY A 4 7.96 14.65 -16.53
N THR A 5 7.83 13.71 -17.45
CA THR A 5 7.09 12.46 -17.23
C THR A 5 7.86 11.65 -16.20
N ALA A 6 7.71 11.99 -14.91
CA ALA A 6 8.22 11.18 -13.81
C ALA A 6 7.40 9.88 -13.77
N GLY A 7 7.78 8.94 -14.62
CA GLY A 7 7.22 7.60 -14.70
C GLY A 7 7.68 6.73 -13.52
N PHE A 8 6.97 5.63 -13.33
CA PHE A 8 7.39 4.57 -12.41
C PHE A 8 8.83 4.12 -12.71
N GLN A 9 9.71 4.18 -11.70
CA GLN A 9 11.13 3.88 -11.90
C GLN A 9 11.50 2.46 -11.46
N LYS A 10 11.07 2.02 -10.27
CA LYS A 10 11.46 0.75 -9.65
C LYS A 10 10.36 0.23 -8.72
N CYS A 11 10.25 -1.09 -8.56
CA CYS A 11 9.44 -1.74 -7.51
C CYS A 11 10.24 -2.80 -6.77
N GLY A 12 9.96 -2.93 -5.49
CA GLY A 12 10.56 -3.93 -4.61
C GLY A 12 9.49 -4.60 -3.79
N ALA A 13 9.66 -5.90 -3.54
CA ALA A 13 8.84 -6.68 -2.63
C ALA A 13 9.69 -7.20 -1.48
N VAL A 14 9.08 -7.28 -0.30
CA VAL A 14 9.70 -7.80 0.92
C VAL A 14 9.50 -9.31 1.09
N PHE A 15 8.40 -9.84 0.54
CA PHE A 15 8.06 -11.24 0.61
C PHE A 15 7.44 -11.69 -0.70
N ASP A 16 7.68 -12.96 -1.06
CA ASP A 16 6.84 -13.67 -2.02
C ASP A 16 5.46 -13.92 -1.41
N TYR A 17 4.41 -13.91 -2.25
CA TYR A 17 3.03 -14.13 -1.78
C TYR A 17 2.75 -15.62 -1.53
N GLN A 18 3.45 -16.20 -0.55
CA GLN A 18 3.35 -17.60 -0.19
C GLN A 18 3.52 -17.81 1.33
N GLY A 19 2.97 -18.91 1.84
CA GLY A 19 3.18 -19.35 3.23
C GLY A 19 2.89 -18.27 4.29
N PRO A 20 3.81 -18.05 5.25
CA PRO A 20 3.63 -17.05 6.31
C PRO A 20 3.40 -15.63 5.82
N ALA A 21 4.00 -15.22 4.70
CA ALA A 21 3.84 -13.89 4.15
C ALA A 21 2.41 -13.65 3.64
N ALA A 22 1.83 -14.63 2.94
CA ALA A 22 0.42 -14.59 2.54
C ALA A 22 -0.50 -14.47 3.76
N THR A 23 -0.18 -15.16 4.85
CA THR A 23 -0.93 -15.08 6.11
C THR A 23 -0.85 -13.69 6.74
N ILE A 24 0.33 -13.05 6.75
CA ILE A 24 0.49 -11.67 7.24
C ILE A 24 -0.37 -10.72 6.43
N VAL A 25 -0.33 -10.80 5.09
CA VAL A 25 -1.14 -9.96 4.21
C VAL A 25 -2.64 -10.17 4.45
N LEU A 26 -3.08 -11.43 4.58
CA LEU A 26 -4.48 -11.77 4.86
C LEU A 26 -4.95 -11.24 6.22
N LYS A 27 -4.14 -11.39 7.27
CA LYS A 27 -4.44 -10.87 8.61
C LYS A 27 -4.43 -9.35 8.64
N MET A 28 -3.50 -8.71 7.95
CA MET A 28 -3.46 -7.25 7.82
C MET A 28 -4.64 -6.70 7.03
N LYS A 29 -5.13 -7.44 6.02
CA LYS A 29 -6.40 -7.14 5.37
C LYS A 29 -7.49 -7.22 6.45
N ASN A 30 -7.74 -8.38 7.04
CA ASN A 30 -8.99 -8.66 7.74
C ASN A 30 -9.09 -8.26 9.23
N ALA A 31 -7.99 -7.92 9.90
CA ALA A 31 -7.99 -7.75 11.36
C ALA A 31 -7.56 -6.34 11.80
N ASN A 32 -8.22 -5.82 12.84
CA ASN A 32 -7.88 -4.57 13.54
C ASN A 32 -6.58 -4.73 14.38
N GLN A 33 -5.49 -5.14 13.73
CA GLN A 33 -4.26 -5.63 14.36
C GLN A 33 -3.06 -4.76 13.93
N PRO A 34 -2.95 -3.51 14.41
CA PRO A 34 -1.91 -2.57 14.01
C PRO A 34 -0.49 -3.06 14.37
N TYR A 35 -0.36 -4.01 15.30
CA TYR A 35 0.92 -4.64 15.62
C TYR A 35 1.52 -5.41 14.44
N LEU A 36 0.69 -5.98 13.54
CA LEU A 36 1.18 -6.66 12.34
C LEU A 36 1.85 -5.67 11.37
N ALA A 37 1.36 -4.44 11.31
CA ALA A 37 1.97 -3.39 10.51
C ALA A 37 3.36 -2.99 11.02
N LYS A 38 3.62 -3.10 12.34
CA LYS A 38 4.95 -2.83 12.90
C LYS A 38 5.99 -3.83 12.38
N GLY A 39 5.66 -5.12 12.42
CA GLY A 39 6.54 -6.18 11.92
C GLY A 39 6.73 -6.10 10.40
N ALA A 40 5.63 -6.07 9.64
CA ALA A 40 5.68 -5.98 8.19
C ALA A 40 6.39 -4.71 7.69
N GLY A 41 6.14 -3.57 8.34
CA GLY A 41 6.83 -2.31 8.05
C GLY A 41 8.33 -2.36 8.34
N ALA A 42 8.76 -3.08 9.38
CA ALA A 42 10.18 -3.29 9.66
C ALA A 42 10.88 -4.09 8.55
N TYR A 43 10.26 -5.19 8.10
CA TYR A 43 10.80 -5.95 6.98
C TYR A 43 10.85 -5.13 5.68
N LEU A 44 9.84 -4.30 5.40
CA LEU A 44 9.85 -3.39 4.25
C LEU A 44 11.01 -2.39 4.31
N ALA A 45 11.23 -1.77 5.47
CA ALA A 45 12.33 -0.83 5.65
C ALA A 45 13.70 -1.52 5.46
N PHE A 46 13.86 -2.71 6.05
CA PHE A 46 15.07 -3.51 5.90
C PHE A 46 15.32 -3.92 4.45
N GLN A 47 14.27 -4.33 3.74
CA GLN A 47 14.37 -4.69 2.32
C GLN A 47 14.80 -3.49 1.47
N LEU A 48 14.24 -2.30 1.72
CA LEU A 48 14.65 -1.09 1.01
C LEU A 48 16.13 -0.75 1.25
N MET A 49 16.62 -0.92 2.48
CA MET A 49 18.05 -0.77 2.78
C MET A 49 18.90 -1.83 2.06
N HIS A 50 18.42 -3.07 1.96
CA HIS A 50 19.12 -4.18 1.30
C HIS A 50 19.20 -4.03 -0.22
N MET A 51 18.19 -3.42 -0.83
CA MET A 51 18.16 -3.15 -2.28
C MET A 51 19.25 -2.17 -2.73
N GLY A 52 19.90 -1.45 -1.80
CA GLY A 52 20.94 -0.47 -2.11
C GLY A 52 20.44 0.73 -2.91
N TRP A 53 19.14 1.01 -2.88
CA TRP A 53 18.57 2.16 -3.57
C TRP A 53 18.78 3.44 -2.76
N PRO A 54 18.81 4.61 -3.42
CA PRO A 54 18.68 5.88 -2.72
C PRO A 54 17.41 5.87 -1.87
N LEU A 55 17.54 6.28 -0.61
CA LEU A 55 16.37 6.40 0.26
C LEU A 55 15.45 7.52 -0.24
N PRO A 56 14.12 7.31 -0.21
CA PRO A 56 13.19 8.33 -0.64
C PRO A 56 13.18 9.53 0.30
N ASP A 57 12.97 10.73 -0.23
CA ASP A 57 12.79 11.93 0.59
C ASP A 57 11.47 11.93 1.35
N THR A 58 10.45 11.25 0.81
CA THR A 58 9.11 11.17 1.39
C THR A 58 8.46 9.83 1.07
N LEU A 59 7.63 9.34 1.98
CA LEU A 59 6.82 8.14 1.80
C LEU A 59 5.36 8.55 1.60
N VAL A 60 4.73 8.03 0.55
CA VAL A 60 3.35 8.36 0.21
C VAL A 60 2.52 7.08 0.20
N PRO A 61 1.64 6.85 1.19
CA PRO A 61 0.81 5.66 1.23
C PRO A 61 -0.27 5.74 0.15
N VAL A 62 -0.45 4.64 -0.58
CA VAL A 62 -1.51 4.54 -1.61
C VAL A 62 -2.87 4.34 -0.91
N PRO A 63 -3.90 5.16 -1.23
CA PRO A 63 -5.20 5.08 -0.58
C PRO A 63 -5.92 3.78 -0.95
N LEU A 64 -6.57 3.16 0.04
CA LEU A 64 -7.46 2.00 -0.16
C LEU A 64 -8.79 2.41 -0.82
N THR A 65 -9.48 1.44 -1.42
CA THR A 65 -10.86 1.58 -1.90
C THR A 65 -11.84 1.92 -0.77
N LEU A 66 -12.76 2.87 -1.03
CA LEU A 66 -13.78 3.37 -0.07
C LEU A 66 -14.58 2.23 0.63
N ALA A 67 -14.84 1.13 -0.09
CA ALA A 67 -15.53 -0.05 0.43
C ALA A 67 -14.77 -0.78 1.57
N HIS A 68 -13.44 -0.61 1.67
CA HIS A 68 -12.62 -1.16 2.76
C HIS A 68 -12.36 -0.18 3.90
N GLN A 69 -12.61 1.13 3.69
CA GLN A 69 -12.29 2.17 4.66
C GLN A 69 -13.36 2.25 5.76
N ILE A 70 -14.62 1.98 5.42
CA ILE A 70 -15.78 2.12 6.32
C ILE A 70 -15.94 0.92 7.27
N SER A 71 -15.42 -0.27 6.94
CA SER A 71 -15.58 -1.45 7.80
C SER A 71 -14.40 -1.72 8.76
N ARG A 72 -13.29 -0.97 8.70
CA ARG A 72 -12.02 -1.31 9.39
C ARG A 72 -11.32 -0.19 10.17
N GLY A 73 -11.71 1.07 10.01
CA GLY A 73 -11.19 2.18 10.83
C GLY A 73 -9.77 2.69 10.52
N TYR A 74 -8.94 2.00 9.72
CA TYR A 74 -7.55 2.43 9.43
C TYR A 74 -7.10 2.15 7.98
N ASN A 75 -6.27 3.05 7.44
CA ASN A 75 -5.58 2.84 6.16
C ASN A 75 -4.33 1.96 6.38
N GLN A 76 -4.36 0.69 5.97
CA GLN A 76 -3.24 -0.24 6.18
C GLN A 76 -1.93 0.24 5.54
N SER A 77 -2.00 0.88 4.37
CA SER A 77 -0.81 1.42 3.72
C SER A 77 -0.21 2.58 4.51
N LEU A 78 -1.04 3.39 5.17
CA LEU A 78 -0.58 4.44 6.09
C LEU A 78 0.12 3.85 7.32
N LEU A 79 -0.41 2.78 7.92
CA LEU A 79 0.24 2.11 9.05
C LEU A 79 1.63 1.57 8.67
N LEU A 80 1.73 0.93 7.50
CA LEU A 80 3.01 0.47 6.96
C LEU A 80 3.96 1.65 6.69
N ALA A 81 3.48 2.68 6.00
CA ALA A 81 4.29 3.85 5.66
C ALA A 81 4.81 4.57 6.91
N ASN A 82 3.99 4.70 7.96
CA ASN A 82 4.42 5.27 9.24
C ASN A 82 5.51 4.46 9.90
N GLN A 83 5.40 3.13 9.89
CA GLN A 83 6.44 2.28 10.45
C GLN A 83 7.75 2.38 9.66
N VAL A 84 7.66 2.36 8.32
CA VAL A 84 8.83 2.51 7.44
C VAL A 84 9.47 3.89 7.63
N GLY A 85 8.67 4.96 7.63
CA GLY A 85 9.14 6.33 7.83
C GLY A 85 9.82 6.54 9.17
N LYS A 86 9.30 5.90 10.23
CA LYS A 86 9.96 5.90 11.55
C LYS A 86 11.37 5.27 11.49
N ILE A 87 11.52 4.14 10.78
CA ILE A 87 12.80 3.42 10.69
C ILE A 87 13.79 4.17 9.79
N LEU A 88 13.32 4.67 8.65
CA LEU A 88 14.15 5.41 7.69
C LEU A 88 14.39 6.87 8.06
N GLN A 89 13.72 7.36 9.10
CA GLN A 89 13.68 8.78 9.49
C GLN A 89 13.21 9.68 8.34
N ARG A 90 12.13 9.27 7.65
CA ARG A 90 11.54 9.99 6.52
C ARG A 90 10.10 10.40 6.79
N PRO A 91 9.68 11.59 6.32
CA PRO A 91 8.31 12.04 6.45
C PRO A 91 7.34 11.14 5.66
N VAL A 92 6.14 10.99 6.20
CA VAL A 92 5.03 10.30 5.54
C VAL A 92 3.96 11.33 5.18
N GLN A 93 3.56 11.37 3.92
CA GLN A 93 2.59 12.34 3.41
C GLN A 93 1.37 11.64 2.81
N ASN A 94 0.20 11.84 3.42
CA ASN A 94 -1.07 11.30 2.92
C ASN A 94 -1.71 12.24 1.89
N ILE A 95 -1.03 12.44 0.76
CA ILE A 95 -1.42 13.42 -0.28
C ILE A 95 -2.21 12.83 -1.45
N LEU A 96 -2.21 11.51 -1.60
CA LEU A 96 -2.93 10.84 -2.68
C LEU A 96 -4.43 10.81 -2.39
N LYS A 97 -5.20 11.29 -3.37
CA LYS A 97 -6.66 11.19 -3.38
C LYS A 97 -7.06 10.17 -4.45
N ARG A 98 -7.92 9.22 -4.08
CA ARG A 98 -8.50 8.28 -5.05
C ARG A 98 -9.58 9.00 -5.85
N LYS A 99 -9.45 9.06 -7.18
CA LYS A 99 -10.54 9.44 -8.08
C LYS A 99 -11.45 8.22 -8.25
N LEU A 100 -12.68 8.28 -7.75
CA LEU A 100 -13.69 7.26 -8.00
C LEU A 100 -14.25 7.48 -9.41
N GLU A 101 -13.74 6.77 -10.41
CA GLU A 101 -14.49 6.56 -11.66
C GLU A 101 -15.33 5.30 -11.48
N ILE A 102 -16.63 5.51 -11.24
CA ILE A 102 -17.64 4.45 -11.23
C ILE A 102 -18.49 4.70 -12.47
N HIS A 103 -18.19 4.03 -13.58
CA HIS A 103 -19.23 3.66 -14.52
C HIS A 103 -19.49 2.16 -14.33
N PRO A 104 -20.64 1.75 -13.78
CA PRO A 104 -21.00 0.34 -13.78
C PRO A 104 -21.26 -0.09 -15.23
N GLN A 105 -20.35 -0.86 -15.82
CA GLN A 105 -20.65 -1.67 -17.00
C GLN A 105 -20.88 -3.11 -16.54
N SER A 106 -22.09 -3.36 -16.04
CA SER A 106 -22.70 -4.68 -16.18
C SER A 106 -23.75 -4.53 -17.27
N PRO A 107 -23.70 -5.31 -18.37
CA PRO A 107 -24.86 -5.44 -19.23
C PRO A 107 -25.92 -6.21 -18.43
N GLU A 108 -26.95 -5.45 -18.04
CA GLU A 108 -28.32 -5.89 -17.86
C GLU A 108 -28.68 -7.04 -18.82
N ASN A 109 -29.02 -8.20 -18.24
CA ASN A 109 -29.88 -9.26 -18.76
C ASN A 109 -29.77 -9.61 -20.26
N ASN A 110 -28.89 -10.57 -20.58
CA ASN A 110 -29.04 -11.40 -21.78
C ASN A 110 -29.93 -12.61 -21.45
N PRO A 111 -31.11 -12.80 -22.08
CA PRO A 111 -32.01 -13.92 -21.80
C PRO A 111 -31.60 -15.25 -22.48
N PHE A 112 -30.37 -15.37 -22.98
CA PHE A 112 -29.87 -16.57 -23.66
C PHE A 112 -28.62 -17.16 -23.00
N TYR A 113 -28.70 -17.47 -21.71
CA TYR A 113 -27.93 -18.53 -21.04
C TYR A 113 -28.77 -19.15 -19.93
#